data_AF-A0A7W0WV98-F1
#
_entry.id   AF-A0A7W0WV98-F1
#
_cell.length_a   1.000
_cell.length_b   1.000
_cell.length_c   1.000
_cell.angle_alpha   90.00
_cell.angle_beta   90.00
_cell.angle_gamma   90.00
#
_symmetry.space_group_name_H-M   'P 1'
#
loop_
_entity.id
_entity.type
_entity.pdbx_description
1 polymer ?
#
loop_
_entity_poly.entity_id
_entity_poly.type
_entity_poly.pdbx_seq_one_letter_code
_entity_poly.pdbx_strand_id
1 'polypeptide(L)'
;LILYEMLAGVPPYEGRPIDLLGKKLRTDPPSFAERVPSMIVEPMLERFCRKLLERQPERRFQTAREALNVLKLIETDPRSSGPFLGIMDVEKAIAVVSLPPPPKHRSR
;
A
#
# COMPACT_ATOMS: atom_id res chain seq x y z
N LEU A 1 -0.24 12.65 1.71
CA LEU A 1 -1.22 13.66 1.24
C LEU A 1 -0.77 14.24 -0.08
N ILE A 2 0.43 14.81 -0.14
CA ILE A 2 0.99 15.44 -1.37
C ILE A 2 0.89 14.52 -2.60
N LEU A 3 1.39 13.28 -2.55
CA LEU A 3 1.33 12.37 -3.71
C LEU A 3 -0.11 12.12 -4.20
N TYR A 4 -1.06 11.95 -3.28
CA TYR A 4 -2.46 11.75 -3.64
C TYR A 4 -3.00 12.95 -4.42
N GLU A 5 -2.76 14.14 -3.90
CA GLU A 5 -3.21 15.39 -4.51
C GLU A 5 -2.50 15.66 -5.84
N MET A 6 -1.22 15.32 -5.96
CA MET A 6 -0.49 15.40 -7.23
C MET A 6 -1.08 14.48 -8.30
N LEU A 7 -1.58 13.31 -7.90
CA LEU A 7 -2.17 12.34 -8.82
C LEU A 7 -3.63 12.70 -9.16
N ALA A 8 -4.45 12.98 -8.16
CA ALA A 8 -5.88 13.28 -8.33
C ALA A 8 -6.17 14.73 -8.76
N GLY A 9 -5.21 15.65 -8.60
CA GLY A 9 -5.42 17.10 -8.73
C GLY A 9 -6.25 17.72 -7.58
N VAL A 10 -6.70 16.90 -6.63
CA VAL A 10 -7.56 17.31 -5.50
C VAL A 10 -7.19 16.53 -4.23
N PRO A 11 -7.38 17.11 -3.03
CA PRO A 11 -7.05 16.42 -1.79
C PRO A 11 -8.00 15.22 -1.53
N PRO A 12 -7.54 14.20 -0.78
CA PRO A 12 -8.35 13.02 -0.46
C PRO A 12 -9.54 13.32 0.47
N TYR A 13 -9.44 14.39 1.27
CA TYR A 13 -10.49 14.79 2.20
C TYR A 13 -10.83 16.26 1.97
N GLU A 14 -12.13 16.57 1.96
CA GLU A 14 -12.67 17.93 1.91
C GLU A 14 -13.60 18.20 3.11
N GLY A 15 -13.76 19.47 3.47
CA GLY A 15 -14.64 19.89 4.56
C GLY A 15 -14.04 21.02 5.39
N ARG A 16 -14.71 21.40 6.48
CA ARG A 16 -14.20 22.41 7.40
C ARG A 16 -12.98 21.87 8.16
N PRO A 17 -12.10 22.73 8.69
CA PRO A 17 -10.87 22.28 9.37
C PRO A 17 -11.09 21.23 10.47
N ILE A 18 -12.16 21.37 11.26
CA ILE A 18 -12.50 20.41 12.32
C ILE A 18 -12.91 19.03 11.76
N ASP A 19 -13.61 19.02 10.63
CA ASP A 19 -14.08 17.82 9.97
C ASP A 19 -12.90 17.07 9.32
N LEU A 20 -11.91 17.79 8.79
CA LEU A 20 -10.70 17.22 8.18
C LEU A 20 -9.84 16.43 9.17
N LEU A 21 -9.66 16.94 10.39
CA LEU A 21 -8.92 16.22 11.43
C LEU A 21 -9.61 14.91 11.78
N GLY A 22 -10.94 14.95 11.95
CA GLY A 22 -11.77 13.77 12.19
C GLY A 22 -11.63 12.73 11.07
N LYS A 23 -11.75 13.17 9.81
CA LYS A 23 -11.59 12.30 8.63
C LYS A 23 -10.21 11.66 8.58
N LYS A 24 -9.14 12.45 8.70
CA LYS A 24 -7.76 11.94 8.68
C LYS A 24 -7.48 10.92 9.79
N LEU A 25 -8.12 11.08 10.95
CA LEU A 25 -7.94 10.20 12.09
C LEU A 25 -8.86 8.99 12.11
N ARG A 26 -9.92 8.92 11.28
CA ARG A 26 -10.96 7.88 11.41
C ARG A 26 -11.38 7.22 10.10
N THR A 27 -11.18 7.89 8.98
CA THR A 27 -11.63 7.46 7.66
C THR A 27 -10.41 7.10 6.83
N ASP A 28 -10.48 5.99 6.10
CA ASP A 28 -9.46 5.67 5.11
C ASP A 28 -9.55 6.66 3.93
N PRO A 29 -8.44 6.96 3.25
CA PRO A 29 -8.50 7.81 2.07
C PRO A 29 -9.36 7.14 0.99
N PRO A 30 -10.25 7.89 0.32
CA PRO A 30 -11.02 7.35 -0.78
C PRO A 30 -10.08 6.88 -1.90
N SER A 31 -10.46 5.81 -2.59
CA SER A 31 -9.80 5.39 -3.82
C SER A 31 -9.82 6.50 -4.86
N PHE A 32 -8.93 6.43 -5.84
CA PHE A 32 -8.93 7.41 -6.93
C PHE A 32 -10.22 7.33 -7.76
N ALA A 33 -10.78 6.14 -7.96
CA ALA A 33 -12.04 5.96 -8.67
C ALA A 33 -13.24 6.58 -7.92
N GLU A 34 -13.27 6.52 -6.59
CA GLU A 34 -14.30 7.21 -5.80
C GLU A 34 -14.13 8.73 -5.85
N ARG A 35 -12.88 9.21 -5.89
CA ARG A 35 -12.58 10.64 -5.80
C ARG A 35 -12.67 11.37 -7.14
N VAL A 36 -12.20 10.72 -8.20
CA VAL A 36 -12.11 11.20 -9.58
C VAL A 36 -12.44 10.01 -10.52
N PRO A 37 -13.72 9.73 -10.81
CA PRO A 37 -14.13 8.53 -11.55
C PRO A 37 -13.54 8.37 -12.94
N SER A 38 -13.17 9.47 -13.60
CA SER A 38 -12.52 9.47 -14.91
C SER A 38 -11.03 9.20 -14.88
N MET A 39 -10.42 9.14 -13.69
CA MET A 39 -8.99 8.95 -13.53
C MET A 39 -8.63 7.48 -13.65
N ILE A 40 -7.60 7.21 -14.46
CA ILE A 40 -7.01 5.88 -14.59
C ILE A 40 -5.62 5.96 -13.99
N VAL A 41 -5.35 5.13 -12.99
CA VAL A 41 -4.07 5.03 -12.31
C VAL A 41 -3.60 3.58 -12.32
N GLU A 42 -2.30 3.38 -12.40
CA GLU A 42 -1.73 2.04 -12.27
C GLU A 42 -2.07 1.48 -10.86
N PRO A 43 -2.64 0.26 -10.76
CA PRO A 43 -3.13 -0.27 -9.48
C PRO A 43 -2.08 -0.37 -8.36
N MET A 44 -0.82 -0.67 -8.67
CA MET A 44 0.25 -0.72 -7.66
C MET A 44 0.64 0.66 -7.19
N LEU A 45 0.59 1.67 -8.05
CA LEU A 45 0.78 3.07 -7.68
C LEU A 45 -0.33 3.58 -6.74
N GLU A 46 -1.59 3.20 -6.98
CA GLU A 46 -2.68 3.51 -6.05
C GLU A 46 -2.46 2.85 -4.69
N ARG A 47 -2.08 1.56 -4.66
CA ARG A 47 -1.77 0.87 -3.41
C ARG A 47 -0.58 1.47 -2.68
N PHE A 48 0.46 1.87 -3.41
CA PHE A 48 1.59 2.61 -2.87
C PHE A 48 1.14 3.91 -2.21
N CYS A 49 0.29 4.69 -2.89
CA CYS A 49 -0.29 5.91 -2.34
C CYS A 49 -1.11 5.64 -1.07
N ARG A 50 -1.95 4.59 -1.07
CA ARG A 50 -2.71 4.17 0.12
C ARG A 50 -1.79 3.79 1.28
N LYS A 51 -0.72 3.02 1.04
CA LYS A 51 0.23 2.62 2.09
C LYS A 51 0.93 3.83 2.73
N LEU A 52 1.25 4.86 1.96
CA LEU A 52 1.77 6.13 2.50
C LEU A 52 0.76 6.88 3.39
N LEU A 53 -0.54 6.68 3.15
CA LEU A 53 -1.64 7.34 3.85
C LEU A 53 -2.20 6.52 5.02
N GLU A 54 -1.67 5.33 5.29
CA GLU A 54 -2.10 4.47 6.40
C GLU A 54 -2.17 5.24 7.72
N ARG A 55 -3.19 4.95 8.54
CA ARG A 55 -3.38 5.69 9.79
C ARG A 55 -2.35 5.29 10.85
N GLN A 56 -2.07 3.99 10.94
CA GLN A 56 -1.09 3.42 11.86
C GLN A 56 0.32 3.62 11.28
N PRO A 57 1.22 4.35 11.94
CA PRO A 57 2.58 4.57 11.46
C PRO A 57 3.33 3.26 11.14
N GLU A 58 3.05 2.20 11.88
CA GLU A 58 3.68 0.88 11.74
C GLU A 58 3.26 0.17 10.44
N ARG A 59 2.11 0.57 9.86
CA ARG A 59 1.63 0.04 8.58
C ARG A 59 2.17 0.79 7.36
N ARG A 60 2.72 2.00 7.57
CA ARG A 60 3.40 2.78 6.53
C ARG A 60 4.76 2.19 6.19
N PHE A 61 5.38 2.74 5.15
CA PHE A 61 6.82 2.62 4.97
C PHE A 61 7.53 3.24 6.16
N GLN A 62 8.46 2.51 6.76
CA GLN A 62 9.19 2.94 7.94
C GLN A 62 10.26 3.98 7.60
N THR A 63 10.71 4.00 6.34
CA THR A 63 11.66 5.00 5.86
C THR A 63 11.30 5.52 4.47
N ALA A 64 11.74 6.74 4.15
CA ALA A 64 11.62 7.27 2.80
C ALA A 64 12.39 6.43 1.76
N ARG A 65 13.50 5.80 2.17
CA ARG A 65 14.28 4.90 1.30
C ARG A 65 13.48 3.66 0.91
N GLU A 66 12.78 3.06 1.86
CA GLU A 66 11.88 1.92 1.62
C GLU A 66 10.79 2.30 0.61
N ALA A 67 10.12 3.43 0.83
CA ALA A 67 9.11 3.94 -0.10
C ALA A 67 9.68 4.17 -1.50
N LEU A 68 10.86 4.79 -1.61
CA LEU A 68 11.52 5.02 -2.90
C LEU A 68 11.86 3.71 -3.63
N ASN A 69 12.34 2.70 -2.91
CA ASN A 69 12.68 1.41 -3.52
C ASN A 69 11.44 0.74 -4.11
N VAL A 70 10.32 0.79 -3.41
CA VAL A 70 9.04 0.24 -3.92
C VAL A 70 8.52 1.04 -5.10
N LEU A 71 8.63 2.38 -5.06
CA LEU A 71 8.22 3.23 -6.18
C LEU A 71 9.02 2.93 -7.45
N LYS A 72 10.35 2.75 -7.33
CA LYS A 72 11.21 2.32 -8.45
C LYS A 72 10.84 0.93 -8.96
N LEU A 73 10.48 0.02 -8.06
CA LEU A 73 10.03 -1.31 -8.47
C LEU A 73 8.70 -1.24 -9.24
N ILE A 74 7.77 -0.37 -8.84
CA ILE A 74 6.53 -0.14 -9.61
C ILE A 74 6.85 0.39 -11.00
N GLU A 75 7.82 1.28 -11.13
CA GLU A 75 8.26 1.82 -12.43
C GLU A 75 8.83 0.73 -13.35
N THR A 76 9.63 -0.20 -12.83
CA THR A 76 10.31 -1.22 -13.65
C THR A 76 9.52 -2.52 -13.81
N ASP A 77 8.85 -2.98 -12.76
CA ASP A 77 8.07 -4.22 -12.70
C ASP A 77 6.97 -4.15 -11.62
N PRO A 78 5.79 -3.60 -11.95
CA PRO A 78 4.67 -3.49 -11.02
C PRO A 78 4.27 -4.82 -10.37
N ARG A 79 4.35 -5.95 -11.09
CA ARG A 79 3.86 -7.25 -10.59
C ARG A 79 4.69 -7.74 -9.41
N SER A 80 5.99 -7.44 -9.41
CA SER A 80 6.90 -7.80 -8.33
C SER A 80 6.78 -6.91 -7.09
N SER A 81 6.06 -5.79 -7.17
CA SER A 81 5.89 -4.86 -6.04
C SER A 81 4.86 -5.31 -4.99
N GLY A 82 3.99 -6.26 -5.35
CA GLY A 82 2.86 -6.72 -4.53
C GLY A 82 3.21 -7.07 -3.07
N PRO A 83 4.24 -7.89 -2.81
CA PRO A 83 4.64 -8.25 -1.44
C PRO A 83 4.97 -7.05 -0.55
N PHE A 84 5.59 -6.00 -1.11
CA PHE A 84 5.95 -4.79 -0.37
C PHE A 84 4.76 -3.88 -0.08
N LEU A 85 3.67 -4.05 -0.83
CA LEU A 85 2.42 -3.32 -0.70
C LEU A 85 1.37 -4.08 0.14
N GLY A 86 1.77 -5.18 0.80
CA GLY A 86 0.87 -5.99 1.63
C GLY A 86 -0.06 -6.88 0.83
N ILE A 87 0.23 -7.13 -0.46
CA ILE A 87 -0.42 -8.18 -1.23
C ILE A 87 0.28 -9.49 -0.88
N MET A 88 -0.43 -10.37 -0.18
CA MET A 88 0.02 -11.76 0.00
C MET A 88 -0.15 -12.48 -1.32
N ASP A 89 0.95 -13.04 -1.84
CA ASP A 89 0.93 -13.93 -2.99
C ASP A 89 0.30 -15.26 -2.54
N VAL A 90 -0.97 -15.47 -2.92
CA VAL A 90 -1.79 -16.60 -2.49
C VAL A 90 -1.20 -17.92 -2.96
N GLU A 91 -0.58 -17.97 -4.15
CA GLU A 91 0.06 -19.17 -4.68
C GLU A 91 1.29 -19.54 -3.84
N LYS A 92 2.15 -18.56 -3.52
CA LYS A 92 3.29 -18.79 -2.61
C LYS A 92 2.84 -19.15 -1.20
N ALA A 93 1.78 -18.55 -0.68
CA ALA A 93 1.25 -18.85 0.65
C ALA A 93 0.71 -20.29 0.73
N ILE A 94 -0.01 -20.75 -0.30
CA ILE A 94 -0.53 -22.13 -0.40
C ILE A 94 0.63 -23.13 -0.51
N ALA A 95 1.68 -22.82 -1.28
CA ALA A 95 2.86 -23.67 -1.41
C ALA A 95 3.56 -23.89 -0.06
N VAL A 96 3.70 -22.85 0.78
CA VAL A 96 4.30 -22.96 2.12
C VAL A 96 3.45 -23.82 3.07
N VAL A 97 2.12 -23.68 3.04
CA VAL A 97 1.20 -24.49 3.85
C VAL A 97 1.28 -25.98 3.49
N SER A 98 1.67 -26.29 2.25
CA SER A 98 1.72 -27.66 1.73
C SER A 98 3.08 -28.35 1.92
N LEU A 99 4.07 -27.68 2.53
CA LEU A 99 5.39 -28.28 2.74
C LEU A 99 5.34 -29.34 3.84
N PRO A 100 5.96 -30.53 3.63
CA PRO A 100 6.10 -31.52 4.69
C PRO A 100 6.96 -30.95 5.84
N PRO A 101 6.71 -31.38 7.09
CA PRO A 101 7.44 -30.87 8.24
C PRO A 101 8.95 -31.07 8.07
N PRO A 102 9.78 -30.09 8.45
CA PRO A 102 11.22 -30.17 8.27
C PRO A 102 11.79 -31.41 8.98
N PRO A 103 12.77 -32.09 8.37
CA PRO A 103 13.35 -33.29 8.95
C PRO A 103 13.94 -32.95 10.32
N LYS A 104 13.56 -33.72 11.34
CA LYS A 104 14.08 -33.53 12.71
C LYS A 104 15.60 -33.70 12.68
N HIS A 105 16.34 -32.64 12.96
CA HIS A 105 17.79 -32.74 13.14
C HIS A 105 18.08 -33.69 14.28
N ARG A 106 18.70 -34.83 13.97
CA ARG A 106 19.19 -35.78 14.96
C ARG A 106 20.49 -35.21 15.52
N SER A 107 20.44 -34.57 16.68
CA SER A 107 21.61 -34.18 17.45
C SER A 107 22.44 -35.42 17.77
N ARG A 108 23.70 -35.44 17.35
CA ARG A 108 24.74 -36.33 17.88
C ARG A 108 25.66 -35.50 18.76
#